data_AF-A0A1F9V0F4-F1
#
_entry.id   AF-A0A1F9V0F4-F1
#
_cell.length_a   1.000
_cell.length_b   1.000
_cell.length_c   1.000
_cell.angle_alpha   90.00
_cell.angle_beta   90.00
_cell.angle_gamma   90.00
#
_symmetry.space_group_name_H-M   'P 1'
#
loop_
_entity.id
_entity.type
_entity.pdbx_description
1 polymer ?
#
loop_
_entity_poly.entity_id
_entity_poly.type
_entity_poly.pdbx_seq_one_letter_code
_entity_poly.pdbx_strand_id
1 'polypeptide(L)'
;MRRILAAVVLAASFSGCAGLFAKDEAAADFDKETSAAEARIKEDRVRSALGRFEESIADFYKTEKRIPERLDQLVPKYLAEVPSLDLPACGRETEKIQVYPADILRGGQVDGSRLKGTGRWGYVHNERQVVIFVDCLKPSSRGIPWYQERGLF
;
A
#
# COMPACT_ATOMS: atom_id res chain seq x y z
N MET A 1 17.08 -2.19 84.92
CA MET A 1 15.61 -2.21 85.05
C MET A 1 14.99 -1.27 84.03
N ARG A 2 14.00 -1.77 83.26
CA ARG A 2 12.89 -1.07 82.54
C ARG A 2 13.23 0.17 81.67
N ARG A 3 13.28 0.04 80.34
CA ARG A 3 12.18 0.12 79.32
C ARG A 3 11.52 1.52 79.21
N ILE A 4 11.50 2.12 78.01
CA ILE A 4 10.31 2.39 77.15
C ILE A 4 10.59 3.47 76.06
N LEU A 5 10.43 3.03 74.80
CA LEU A 5 9.84 3.63 73.57
C LEU A 5 10.27 5.00 72.94
N ALA A 6 10.73 4.85 71.69
CA ALA A 6 10.16 5.35 70.42
C ALA A 6 10.08 6.86 70.09
N ALA A 7 10.72 7.26 68.99
CA ALA A 7 10.10 7.41 67.67
C ALA A 7 11.12 8.07 66.72
N VAL A 8 11.68 7.32 65.76
CA VAL A 8 12.49 7.91 64.68
C VAL A 8 11.56 8.24 63.52
N VAL A 9 11.58 9.52 63.18
CA VAL A 9 10.77 10.19 62.16
C VAL A 9 11.00 9.58 60.78
N LEU A 10 9.90 9.27 60.10
CA LEU A 10 9.82 9.00 58.67
C LEU A 10 10.34 10.23 57.90
N ALA A 11 11.40 10.07 57.12
CA ALA A 11 11.75 11.01 56.06
C ALA A 11 11.76 10.25 54.73
N ALA A 12 10.59 10.20 54.09
CA ALA A 12 10.45 9.86 52.69
C ALA A 12 11.19 10.92 51.86
N SER A 13 12.31 10.55 51.25
CA SER A 13 12.97 11.38 50.24
C SER A 13 12.73 10.75 48.87
N PHE A 14 11.96 11.50 48.09
CA PHE A 14 11.61 11.25 46.71
C PHE A 14 12.87 11.09 45.85
N SER A 15 13.11 9.90 45.32
CA SER A 15 13.87 9.71 44.07
C SER A 15 12.92 9.12 43.04
N GLY A 16 12.01 9.97 42.59
CA GLY A 16 10.96 9.63 41.64
C GLY A 16 10.77 10.77 40.65
N CYS A 17 11.76 11.00 39.79
CA CYS A 17 11.65 11.87 38.62
C CYS A 17 12.57 11.33 37.50
N ALA A 18 12.32 10.10 37.06
CA ALA A 18 12.91 9.57 35.82
C ALA A 18 11.94 8.64 35.06
N GLY A 19 10.64 8.64 35.39
CA GLY A 19 9.69 7.64 34.90
C GLY A 19 8.46 8.17 34.15
N LEU A 20 8.31 9.48 33.99
CA LEU A 20 7.09 10.07 33.39
C LEU A 20 7.27 10.57 31.95
N PHE A 21 8.49 10.59 31.40
CA PHE A 21 8.72 10.94 29.99
C PHE A 21 8.98 9.73 29.08
N ALA A 22 9.47 8.61 29.64
CA ALA A 22 9.77 7.41 28.85
C ALA A 22 8.53 6.62 28.41
N LYS A 23 7.39 6.80 29.09
CA LYS A 23 6.17 6.03 28.81
C LYS A 23 5.39 6.58 27.61
N ASP A 24 5.46 7.90 27.39
CA ASP A 24 4.85 8.55 26.23
C ASP A 24 5.69 8.34 24.96
N GLU A 25 7.03 8.34 25.08
CA GLU A 25 7.92 8.05 23.95
C GLU A 25 7.79 6.61 23.46
N ALA A 26 7.78 5.63 24.38
CA ALA A 26 7.64 4.21 24.00
C ALA A 26 6.28 3.89 23.36
N ALA A 27 5.20 4.54 23.81
CA ALA A 27 3.88 4.37 23.20
C ALA A 27 3.82 5.00 21.80
N ALA A 28 4.37 6.21 21.64
CA ALA A 28 4.46 6.88 20.35
C ALA A 28 5.30 6.10 19.32
N ASP A 29 6.41 5.49 19.77
CA ASP A 29 7.25 4.65 18.93
C ASP A 29 6.52 3.37 18.50
N PHE A 30 5.81 2.71 19.41
CA PHE A 30 5.02 1.53 19.10
C PHE A 30 3.90 1.81 18.08
N ASP A 31 3.18 2.93 18.24
CA ASP A 31 2.12 3.35 17.31
C ASP A 31 2.70 3.68 15.91
N LYS A 32 3.87 4.31 15.88
CA LYS A 32 4.58 4.61 14.63
C LYS A 32 5.06 3.34 13.92
N GLU A 33 5.60 2.38 14.65
CA GLU A 33 6.00 1.09 14.09
C GLU A 33 4.79 0.30 13.56
N THR A 34 3.69 0.28 14.32
CA THR A 34 2.45 -0.39 13.94
C THR A 34 1.87 0.21 12.67
N SER A 35 1.75 1.53 12.60
CA SER A 35 1.24 2.22 11.40
C SER A 35 2.15 2.04 10.19
N ALA A 36 3.48 2.01 10.37
CA ALA A 36 4.41 1.71 9.29
C ALA A 36 4.28 0.25 8.80
N ALA A 37 4.06 -0.70 9.70
CA ALA A 37 3.83 -2.09 9.35
C ALA A 37 2.51 -2.27 8.58
N GLU A 38 1.43 -1.64 9.03
CA GLU A 38 0.14 -1.65 8.33
C GLU A 38 0.25 -1.06 6.92
N ALA A 39 0.94 0.07 6.76
CA ALA A 39 1.19 0.67 5.46
C ALA A 39 1.91 -0.31 4.52
N ARG A 40 2.98 -0.97 4.99
CA ARG A 40 3.72 -1.98 4.19
C ARG A 40 2.84 -3.15 3.77
N ILE A 41 2.02 -3.68 4.68
CA ILE A 41 1.08 -4.77 4.38
C ILE A 41 0.12 -4.36 3.26
N LYS A 42 -0.41 -3.13 3.31
CA LYS A 42 -1.29 -2.61 2.25
C LYS A 42 -0.55 -2.49 0.91
N GLU A 43 0.67 -1.94 0.91
CA GLU A 43 1.47 -1.86 -0.32
C GLU A 43 1.73 -3.23 -0.93
N ASP A 44 2.06 -4.22 -0.10
CA ASP A 44 2.36 -5.57 -0.57
C ASP A 44 1.11 -6.27 -1.10
N ARG A 45 -0.06 -6.04 -0.50
CA ARG A 45 -1.35 -6.50 -1.07
C ARG A 45 -1.60 -5.92 -2.46
N VAL A 46 -1.32 -4.62 -2.65
CA VAL A 46 -1.47 -3.99 -3.98
C VAL A 46 -0.48 -4.54 -4.99
N ARG A 47 0.78 -4.75 -4.60
CA ARG A 47 1.76 -5.39 -5.49
C ARG A 47 1.37 -6.83 -5.83
N SER A 48 0.86 -7.61 -4.87
CA SER A 48 0.31 -8.94 -5.15
C SER A 48 -0.93 -8.90 -6.05
N ALA A 49 -1.75 -7.86 -5.95
CA ALA A 49 -2.86 -7.65 -6.89
C ALA A 49 -2.38 -7.31 -8.30
N LEU A 50 -1.34 -6.47 -8.44
CA LEU A 50 -0.68 -6.22 -9.74
C LEU A 50 -0.14 -7.52 -10.35
N GLY A 51 0.53 -8.36 -9.55
CA GLY A 51 1.04 -9.66 -10.01
C GLY A 51 -0.08 -10.56 -10.55
N ARG A 52 -1.20 -10.67 -9.81
CA ARG A 52 -2.39 -11.41 -10.26
C ARG A 52 -2.96 -10.87 -11.58
N PHE A 53 -3.05 -9.55 -11.73
CA PHE A 53 -3.48 -8.95 -12.99
C PHE A 53 -2.55 -9.29 -14.15
N GLU A 54 -1.23 -9.20 -13.94
CA GLU A 54 -0.23 -9.54 -14.95
C GLU A 54 -0.34 -11.01 -15.38
N GLU A 55 -0.52 -11.93 -14.44
CA GLU A 55 -0.76 -13.36 -14.68
C GLU A 55 -2.06 -13.60 -15.45
N SER A 56 -3.19 -13.02 -15.00
CA SER A 56 -4.48 -13.16 -15.68
C SER A 56 -4.45 -12.66 -17.13
N ILE A 57 -3.73 -11.56 -17.41
CA ILE A 57 -3.52 -11.06 -18.78
C ILE A 57 -2.69 -12.05 -19.60
N ALA A 58 -1.63 -12.62 -19.02
CA ALA A 58 -0.80 -13.60 -19.69
C ALA A 58 -1.59 -14.87 -20.07
N ASP A 59 -2.42 -15.36 -19.16
CA ASP A 59 -3.29 -16.53 -19.39
C ASP A 59 -4.37 -16.26 -20.44
N PHE A 60 -4.96 -15.06 -20.40
CA PHE A 60 -5.89 -14.60 -21.43
C PHE A 60 -5.21 -14.63 -22.80
N TYR A 61 -4.05 -13.99 -22.94
CA TYR A 61 -3.32 -13.93 -24.20
C TYR A 61 -2.91 -15.33 -24.69
N LYS A 62 -2.46 -16.20 -23.77
CA LYS A 62 -2.08 -17.57 -24.09
C LYS A 62 -3.24 -18.39 -24.65
N THR A 63 -4.45 -18.16 -24.16
CA THR A 63 -5.65 -18.92 -24.54
C THR A 63 -6.34 -18.31 -25.76
N GLU A 64 -6.62 -17.01 -25.72
CA GLU A 64 -7.44 -16.30 -26.71
C GLU A 64 -6.63 -15.74 -27.88
N LYS A 65 -5.29 -15.75 -27.79
CA LYS A 65 -4.35 -15.27 -28.83
C LYS A 65 -4.57 -13.82 -29.26
N ARG A 66 -5.16 -13.01 -28.37
CA ARG A 66 -5.39 -11.58 -28.57
C ARG A 66 -5.21 -10.81 -27.25
N ILE A 67 -5.05 -9.51 -27.38
CA ILE A 67 -4.93 -8.59 -26.24
C ILE A 67 -6.35 -8.31 -25.69
N PRO A 68 -6.57 -8.32 -24.37
CA PRO A 68 -7.83 -7.86 -23.81
C PRO A 68 -7.98 -6.36 -24.04
N GLU A 69 -9.13 -5.90 -24.53
CA GLU A 69 -9.42 -4.48 -24.74
C GLU A 69 -10.02 -3.82 -23.50
N ARG A 70 -10.55 -4.65 -22.60
CA ARG A 70 -11.21 -4.23 -21.38
C ARG A 70 -10.91 -5.24 -20.27
N LEU A 71 -10.81 -4.76 -19.04
CA LEU A 71 -10.55 -5.60 -17.88
C LEU A 71 -11.67 -6.63 -17.63
N ASP A 72 -12.91 -6.29 -17.99
CA ASP A 72 -14.06 -7.18 -17.82
C ASP A 72 -13.97 -8.45 -18.67
N GLN A 73 -13.12 -8.49 -19.70
CA GLN A 73 -12.83 -9.70 -20.46
C GLN A 73 -12.00 -10.72 -19.66
N LEU A 74 -11.33 -10.28 -18.59
CA LEU A 74 -10.60 -11.16 -17.68
C LEU A 74 -11.53 -11.78 -16.63
N VAL A 75 -12.65 -11.14 -16.30
CA VAL A 75 -13.54 -11.55 -15.20
C VAL A 75 -14.75 -12.32 -15.73
N PRO A 76 -15.18 -13.43 -15.10
CA PRO A 76 -14.55 -14.13 -13.98
C PRO A 76 -13.53 -15.20 -14.41
N LYS A 77 -13.33 -15.40 -15.72
CA LYS A 77 -12.64 -16.58 -16.28
C LYS A 77 -11.15 -16.65 -15.95
N TYR A 78 -10.44 -15.53 -16.02
CA TYR A 78 -9.00 -15.41 -15.80
C TYR A 78 -8.67 -14.71 -14.48
N LEU A 79 -9.61 -13.95 -13.96
CA LEU A 79 -9.54 -13.24 -12.70
C LEU A 79 -10.90 -13.34 -12.02
N ALA A 80 -10.97 -13.83 -10.78
CA ALA A 80 -12.26 -14.05 -10.11
C ALA A 80 -13.08 -12.76 -9.96
N GLU A 81 -12.42 -11.68 -9.52
CA GLU A 81 -12.98 -10.35 -9.36
C GLU A 81 -11.87 -9.30 -9.43
N VAL A 82 -12.24 -8.03 -9.61
CA VAL A 82 -11.28 -6.92 -9.57
C VAL A 82 -10.85 -6.70 -8.12
N PRO A 83 -9.57 -6.88 -7.75
CA PRO A 83 -9.13 -6.66 -6.38
C PRO A 83 -9.35 -5.22 -5.94
N SER A 84 -9.70 -5.03 -4.66
CA SER A 84 -9.77 -3.70 -4.07
C SER A 84 -8.38 -3.03 -4.01
N LEU A 85 -8.33 -1.75 -4.37
CA LEU A 85 -7.16 -0.89 -4.24
C LEU A 85 -7.25 -0.09 -2.94
N ASP A 86 -6.59 -0.58 -1.89
CA ASP A 86 -6.46 0.11 -0.60
C ASP A 86 -5.05 0.72 -0.46
N LEU A 87 -4.89 1.95 -0.94
CA LEU A 87 -3.71 2.77 -0.74
C LEU A 87 -4.11 4.16 -0.23
N PRO A 88 -4.10 4.39 1.09
CA PRO A 88 -4.49 5.68 1.67
C PRO A 88 -3.71 6.89 1.11
N ALA A 89 -2.45 6.68 0.69
CA ALA A 89 -1.64 7.70 0.05
C ALA A 89 -2.18 8.14 -1.33
N CYS A 90 -2.96 7.29 -1.98
CA CYS A 90 -3.47 7.49 -3.34
C CYS A 90 -4.96 7.81 -3.39
N GLY A 91 -5.74 7.47 -2.35
CA GLY A 91 -7.16 7.77 -2.29
C GLY A 91 -7.92 6.88 -1.30
N ARG A 92 -9.25 6.90 -1.43
CA ARG A 92 -10.12 5.96 -0.72
C ARG A 92 -10.07 4.60 -1.40
N GLU A 93 -10.29 3.56 -0.61
CA GLU A 93 -10.42 2.19 -1.10
C GLU A 93 -11.42 2.09 -2.26
N THR A 94 -11.04 1.40 -3.34
CA THR A 94 -11.90 1.27 -4.52
C THR A 94 -11.51 0.09 -5.42
N GLU A 95 -12.51 -0.49 -6.09
CA GLU A 95 -12.31 -1.47 -7.17
C GLU A 95 -12.44 -0.82 -8.57
N LYS A 96 -12.60 0.52 -8.62
CA LYS A 96 -12.87 1.22 -9.88
C LYS A 96 -11.64 1.24 -10.77
N ILE A 97 -11.92 1.26 -12.07
CA ILE A 97 -10.93 1.30 -13.14
C ILE A 97 -10.99 2.66 -13.81
N GLN A 98 -9.83 3.24 -14.06
CA GLN A 98 -9.63 4.38 -14.94
C GLN A 98 -8.97 3.89 -16.23
N VAL A 99 -9.75 3.88 -17.32
CA VAL A 99 -9.22 3.57 -18.65
C VAL A 99 -8.50 4.79 -19.21
N TYR A 100 -7.33 4.58 -19.77
CA TYR A 100 -6.51 5.58 -20.44
C TYR A 100 -6.32 5.26 -21.92
N PRO A 101 -6.24 6.28 -22.78
CA PRO A 101 -5.86 6.11 -24.18
C PRO A 101 -4.40 5.63 -24.32
N ALA A 102 -4.09 4.91 -25.41
CA ALA A 102 -2.78 4.32 -25.66
C ALA A 102 -1.61 5.31 -25.69
N ASP A 103 -1.89 6.58 -25.94
CA ASP A 103 -0.92 7.68 -26.06
C ASP A 103 -0.33 8.12 -24.70
N ILE A 104 -0.80 7.57 -23.57
CA ILE A 104 -0.09 7.67 -22.28
C ILE A 104 1.15 6.76 -22.24
N LEU A 105 1.32 5.84 -23.19
CA LEU A 105 2.47 4.96 -23.23
C LEU A 105 3.63 5.61 -23.99
N ARG A 106 4.78 5.77 -23.34
CA ARG A 106 6.05 6.18 -23.96
C ARG A 106 7.10 5.11 -23.74
N GLY A 107 7.65 4.56 -24.82
CA GLY A 107 8.66 3.49 -24.72
C GLY A 107 8.16 2.23 -24.01
N GLY A 108 6.84 1.97 -24.06
CA GLY A 108 6.21 0.84 -23.40
C GLY A 108 5.86 1.07 -21.92
N GLN A 109 6.22 2.21 -21.34
CA GLN A 109 5.91 2.57 -19.95
C GLN A 109 4.86 3.67 -19.88
N VAL A 110 4.18 3.76 -18.74
CA VAL A 110 3.19 4.80 -18.46
C VAL A 110 3.90 6.14 -18.24
N ASP A 111 3.47 7.18 -18.96
CA ASP A 111 3.90 8.57 -18.77
C ASP A 111 3.09 9.23 -17.64
N GLY A 112 3.74 9.41 -16.48
CA GLY A 112 3.14 10.02 -15.29
C GLY A 112 2.58 11.44 -15.53
N SER A 113 3.13 12.20 -16.47
CA SER A 113 2.66 13.57 -16.77
C SER A 113 1.24 13.61 -17.35
N ARG A 114 0.75 12.45 -17.80
CA ARG A 114 -0.55 12.27 -18.45
C ARG A 114 -1.61 11.63 -17.56
N LEU A 115 -1.23 11.29 -16.32
CA LEU A 115 -2.14 10.68 -15.37
C LEU A 115 -3.04 11.72 -14.72
N LYS A 116 -4.26 11.28 -14.42
CA LYS A 116 -5.26 12.04 -13.66
C LYS A 116 -5.05 11.92 -12.16
N GLY A 117 -4.31 10.91 -11.69
CA GLY A 117 -4.03 10.69 -10.27
C GLY A 117 -5.29 10.33 -9.48
N THR A 118 -6.16 9.49 -10.04
CA THR A 118 -7.49 9.23 -9.47
C THR A 118 -7.50 8.31 -8.26
N GLY A 119 -6.39 7.64 -7.94
CA GLY A 119 -6.35 6.64 -6.88
C GLY A 119 -7.13 5.37 -7.23
N ARG A 120 -7.17 5.00 -8.51
CA ARG A 120 -7.89 3.84 -9.08
C ARG A 120 -6.92 2.91 -9.80
N TRP A 121 -7.38 1.73 -10.18
CA TRP A 121 -6.65 0.91 -11.14
C TRP A 121 -6.60 1.61 -12.51
N GLY A 122 -5.40 1.91 -13.00
CA GLY A 122 -5.17 2.37 -14.35
C GLY A 122 -5.15 1.20 -15.33
N TYR A 123 -5.82 1.36 -16.47
CA TYR A 123 -5.82 0.39 -17.55
C TYR A 123 -5.52 1.09 -18.87
N VAL A 124 -4.50 0.63 -19.58
CA VAL A 124 -4.19 1.07 -20.94
C VAL A 124 -3.82 -0.13 -21.78
N HIS A 125 -4.28 -0.14 -23.03
CA HIS A 125 -3.93 -1.15 -24.00
C HIS A 125 -3.62 -0.50 -25.35
N ASN A 126 -2.82 -1.20 -26.15
CA ASN A 126 -2.63 -0.94 -27.57
C ASN A 126 -2.48 -2.27 -28.30
N GLU A 127 -2.11 -2.25 -29.58
CA GLU A 127 -1.93 -3.46 -30.40
C GLU A 127 -0.78 -4.35 -29.95
N ARG A 128 0.11 -3.87 -29.07
CA ARG A 128 1.33 -4.57 -28.64
C ARG A 128 1.28 -5.06 -27.19
N GLN A 129 0.59 -4.33 -26.31
CA GLN A 129 0.59 -4.63 -24.87
C GLN A 129 -0.65 -4.09 -24.15
N VAL A 130 -0.90 -4.66 -22.97
CA VAL A 130 -1.75 -4.10 -21.92
C VAL A 130 -0.87 -3.79 -20.72
N VAL A 131 -1.15 -2.66 -20.08
CA VAL A 131 -0.54 -2.29 -18.80
C VAL A 131 -1.65 -1.97 -17.81
N ILE A 132 -1.63 -2.69 -16.69
CA ILE A 132 -2.41 -2.37 -15.49
C ILE A 132 -1.45 -1.76 -14.49
N PHE A 133 -1.86 -0.66 -13.87
CA PHE A 133 -1.03 0.12 -12.95
C PHE A 133 -1.90 0.79 -11.90
N VAL A 134 -1.29 1.43 -10.91
CA VAL A 134 -2.01 2.27 -9.94
C VAL A 134 -2.00 3.72 -10.45
N ASP A 135 -3.16 4.32 -10.70
CA ASP A 135 -3.28 5.72 -11.14
C ASP A 135 -3.00 6.69 -9.97
N CYS A 136 -1.72 6.78 -9.61
CA CYS A 136 -1.23 7.55 -8.48
C CYS A 136 0.22 8.01 -8.70
N LEU A 137 0.45 9.31 -8.49
CA LEU A 137 1.78 9.93 -8.62
C LEU A 137 2.61 9.87 -7.34
N LYS A 138 2.03 9.43 -6.22
CA LYS A 138 2.76 9.30 -4.96
C LYS A 138 3.75 8.14 -5.05
N PRO A 139 4.91 8.24 -4.39
CA PRO A 139 5.84 7.11 -4.30
C PRO A 139 5.28 6.04 -3.35
N SER A 140 5.65 4.79 -3.60
CA SER A 140 5.58 3.71 -2.63
C SER A 140 6.67 3.85 -1.57
N SER A 141 6.67 2.98 -0.58
CA SER A 141 7.76 2.84 0.40
C SER A 141 9.13 2.53 -0.23
N ARG A 142 9.18 2.09 -1.50
CA ARG A 142 10.42 1.88 -2.26
C ARG A 142 10.93 3.15 -2.95
N GLY A 143 10.23 4.28 -2.81
CA GLY A 143 10.57 5.54 -3.47
C GLY A 143 10.19 5.59 -4.97
N ILE A 144 9.51 4.56 -5.47
CA ILE A 144 9.08 4.46 -6.87
C ILE A 144 7.64 4.98 -6.97
N PRO A 145 7.29 5.84 -7.94
CA PRO A 145 5.91 6.22 -8.18
C PRO A 145 5.00 5.01 -8.40
N TRP A 146 3.82 5.01 -7.78
CA TRP A 146 2.88 3.87 -7.84
C TRP A 146 2.48 3.45 -9.26
N TYR A 147 2.40 4.37 -10.21
CA TYR A 147 2.11 4.03 -11.61
C TYR A 147 3.24 3.26 -12.32
N GLN A 148 4.43 3.20 -11.73
CA GLN A 148 5.59 2.45 -12.21
C GLN A 148 5.85 1.17 -11.42
N GLU A 149 5.15 0.95 -10.31
CA GLU A 149 5.26 -0.28 -9.53
C GLU A 149 4.78 -1.48 -10.35
N ARG A 150 5.37 -2.64 -10.07
CA ARG A 150 5.09 -3.91 -10.73
C ARG A 150 4.61 -4.95 -9.72
N GLY A 151 3.99 -6.00 -10.24
CA GLY A 151 3.65 -7.18 -9.45
C GLY A 151 4.85 -7.79 -8.74
N LEU A 152 4.60 -8.42 -7.58
CA LEU A 152 5.55 -9.37 -7.00
C LEU A 152 5.25 -10.74 -7.60
N PHE A 153 6.30 -11.41 -8.10
CA PHE A 153 6.28 -12.80 -8.56
C PHE A 153 6.86 -13.71 -7.47
#